data_AF-A0A645BP99-F1
#
_entry.id   AF-A0A645BP99-F1
#
_cell.length_a   1.000
_cell.length_b   1.000
_cell.length_c   1.000
_cell.angle_alpha   90.00
_cell.angle_beta   90.00
_cell.angle_gamma   90.00
#
_symmetry.space_group_name_H-M   'P 1'
#
loop_
_entity.id
_entity.type
_entity.pdbx_description
1 polymer ?
#
loop_
_entity_poly.entity_id
_entity_poly.type
_entity_poly.pdbx_seq_one_letter_code
_entity_poly.pdbx_strand_id
1 'polypeptide(L)' 'MSVYSKEELFEAKRQIDSTIHKLTETLKTLESKENPDRYKSQVTLAKRRIVAFEIAVNLLEKELKEIYDEK' A
#
# COMPACT_ATOMS: atom_id res chain seq x y z
N MET A 1 -20.61 -10.28 8.88
CA MET A 1 -19.71 -11.45 8.82
C MET A 1 -18.80 -11.25 7.62
N SER A 2 -17.51 -11.00 7.88
CA SER A 2 -16.52 -10.78 6.83
C SER A 2 -16.41 -12.00 5.92
N VAL A 3 -16.24 -11.79 4.61
CA VAL A 3 -16.02 -12.87 3.62
C VAL A 3 -14.64 -13.51 3.80
N TYR A 4 -13.72 -12.83 4.51
CA TYR A 4 -12.34 -13.25 4.70
C TYR A 4 -12.05 -13.58 6.16
N SER A 5 -11.16 -14.54 6.39
CA SER A 5 -10.63 -14.83 7.72
C SER A 5 -9.72 -13.70 8.21
N LYS A 6 -9.55 -13.63 9.53
CA LYS A 6 -8.64 -12.69 10.17
C LYS A 6 -7.20 -12.85 9.65
N GLU A 7 -6.76 -14.09 9.48
CA GLU A 7 -5.42 -14.43 8.99
C GLU A 7 -5.21 -13.94 7.54
N GLU A 8 -6.23 -14.09 6.68
CA GLU A 8 -6.21 -13.57 5.31
C GLU A 8 -6.13 -12.04 5.28
N LEU A 9 -6.88 -11.34 6.13
CA LEU A 9 -6.84 -9.88 6.23
C LEU A 9 -5.47 -9.38 6.72
N PHE A 10 -4.87 -10.05 7.71
CA PHE A 10 -3.51 -9.73 8.16
C PHE A 10 -2.46 -9.95 7.07
N GLU A 11 -2.55 -11.06 6.34
CA GLU A 11 -1.61 -11.33 5.26
C GLU A 11 -1.78 -10.34 4.10
N ALA A 12 -3.02 -10.02 3.73
CA ALA A 12 -3.31 -8.99 2.73
C ALA A 12 -2.69 -7.64 3.12
N LYS A 13 -2.87 -7.21 4.39
CA LYS A 13 -2.25 -5.99 4.91
C LYS A 13 -0.73 -6.04 4.78
N ARG A 14 -0.09 -7.13 5.22
CA ARG A 14 1.37 -7.32 5.15
C ARG A 14 1.90 -7.22 3.72
N GLN A 15 1.20 -7.82 2.76
CA GLN A 15 1.59 -7.77 1.35
C GLN A 15 1.47 -6.37 0.76
N ILE A 16 0.42 -5.62 1.14
CA ILE A 16 0.25 -4.23 0.71
C ILE A 16 1.33 -3.33 1.32
N ASP A 17 1.63 -3.47 2.62
CA ASP A 17 2.71 -2.73 3.30
C ASP A 17 4.07 -2.98 2.63
N SER A 18 4.38 -4.24 2.27
CA SER A 18 5.59 -4.58 1.49
C SER A 18 5.62 -3.88 0.13
N THR A 19 4.47 -3.77 -0.53
CA THR A 19 4.34 -3.13 -1.84
C THR A 19 4.52 -1.62 -1.74
N ILE A 20 3.94 -0.97 -0.72
CA ILE A 20 4.15 0.47 -0.43
C ILE A 20 5.64 0.75 -0.22
N HIS A 21 6.34 -0.09 0.56
CA HIS A 21 7.76 0.06 0.79
C HIS A 21 8.57 0.01 -0.53
N LYS A 22 8.32 -1.00 -1.37
CA LYS A 22 8.99 -1.13 -2.68
C LYS A 22 8.71 0.04 -3.62
N LEU A 23 7.48 0.55 -3.64
CA LEU A 23 7.12 1.73 -4.43
C LEU A 23 7.83 3.00 -3.93
N THR A 24 8.00 3.14 -2.62
CA THR A 24 8.75 4.23 -2.01
C THR A 24 10.23 4.19 -2.40
N GLU A 25 10.87 3.01 -2.36
CA GLU A 25 12.26 2.86 -2.81
C GLU A 25 12.41 3.09 -4.33
N THR A 26 11.41 2.67 -5.10
CA THR A 26 11.35 2.96 -6.54
C THR A 26 11.28 4.46 -6.80
N LEU A 27 10.47 5.21 -6.03
CA LEU A 27 10.39 6.67 -6.13
C LEU A 27 11.75 7.33 -5.87
N LYS A 28 12.41 6.98 -4.77
CA LYS A 28 13.76 7.49 -4.45
C LYS A 28 14.76 7.20 -5.59
N THR A 29 14.67 6.01 -6.18
CA THR A 29 15.54 5.60 -7.28
C THR A 29 15.26 6.41 -8.56
N LEU A 30 14.00 6.71 -8.86
CA LEU A 30 13.63 7.50 -10.04
C LEU A 30 13.97 8.99 -9.87
N GLU A 31 13.75 9.55 -8.68
CA GLU A 31 14.03 10.94 -8.35
C GLU A 31 15.54 11.25 -8.29
N SER A 32 16.38 10.24 -8.07
CA SER A 32 17.85 10.37 -8.07
C SER A 32 18.52 10.20 -9.44
N LYS A 33 17.77 9.90 -10.51
CA LYS A 33 18.34 9.80 -11.87
C LYS A 33 18.69 11.18 -12.42
N GLU A 34 19.76 11.28 -13.21
CA GLU A 34 20.22 12.53 -13.84
C GLU A 34 19.20 13.23 -14.74
N ASN A 35 18.21 12.49 -15.27
CA ASN A 35 17.13 13.04 -16.10
C ASN A 35 15.74 12.71 -15.50
N PRO A 36 15.32 13.37 -14.39
CA PRO A 36 14.08 13.05 -13.69
C PRO A 36 12.83 13.23 -14.56
N ASP A 37 12.84 14.20 -15.48
CA ASP A 37 11.70 14.49 -16.38
C ASP A 37 11.31 13.29 -17.25
N ARG A 38 12.28 12.43 -17.57
CA ARG A 38 12.05 11.20 -18.35
C ARG A 38 11.20 10.17 -17.59
N TYR A 39 11.10 10.30 -16.28
CA TYR A 39 10.41 9.38 -15.38
C TYR A 39 9.15 9.99 -14.75
N LYS A 40 8.71 11.18 -15.19
CA LYS A 40 7.60 11.92 -14.58
C LYS A 40 6.30 11.12 -14.51
N SER A 41 6.00 10.34 -15.55
CA SER A 41 4.81 9.47 -15.59
C SER A 41 4.90 8.34 -14.56
N GLN A 42 6.07 7.72 -14.44
CA GLN A 42 6.35 6.63 -13.50
C GLN A 42 6.30 7.13 -12.05
N VAL A 43 6.90 8.29 -11.78
CA VAL A 43 6.84 8.95 -10.47
C VAL A 43 5.39 9.26 -10.09
N THR A 44 4.63 9.87 -11.01
CA THR A 44 3.21 10.20 -10.78
C THR A 44 2.39 8.95 -10.47
N LEU A 45 2.61 7.87 -11.25
CA LEU A 45 1.89 6.62 -11.07
C LEU A 45 2.26 5.93 -9.75
N ALA A 46 3.54 5.90 -9.38
CA ALA A 46 3.98 5.33 -8.12
C ALA A 46 3.40 6.08 -6.91
N LYS A 47 3.39 7.42 -6.93
CA LYS A 47 2.75 8.25 -5.89
C LYS A 47 1.26 7.93 -5.75
N ARG A 48 0.53 7.84 -6.87
CA ARG A 48 -0.91 7.50 -6.86
C ARG A 48 -1.17 6.09 -6.31
N ARG A 49 -0.31 5.11 -6.65
CA ARG A 49 -0.44 3.73 -6.14
C ARG A 49 -0.19 3.65 -4.64
N ILE A 50 0.81 4.36 -4.12
CA ILE A 50 1.06 4.44 -2.68
C ILE A 50 -0.20 4.93 -1.96
N VAL A 51 -0.78 6.06 -2.40
CA VAL A 51 -2.00 6.60 -1.81
C VAL A 51 -3.17 5.61 -1.87
N ALA A 52 -3.37 4.95 -3.01
CA ALA A 52 -4.43 3.95 -3.15
C ALA A 52 -4.23 2.75 -2.19
N PHE A 53 -2.99 2.31 -2.00
CA PHE A 53 -2.65 1.24 -1.08
C PHE A 53 -2.74 1.65 0.39
N GLU A 54 -2.39 2.89 0.74
CA GLU A 54 -2.62 3.42 2.08
C GLU A 54 -4.12 3.44 2.42
N ILE A 55 -4.98 3.82 1.47
CA ILE A 55 -6.43 3.73 1.65
C ILE A 55 -6.86 2.28 1.89
N ALA A 56 -6.33 1.34 1.11
CA ALA A 56 -6.64 -0.09 1.28
C ALA A 56 -6.19 -0.62 2.66
N VAL A 57 -5.00 -0.25 3.13
CA VAL A 57 -4.50 -0.61 4.47
C VAL A 57 -5.42 -0.06 5.55
N ASN A 58 -5.82 1.22 5.47
CA ASN A 58 -6.73 1.83 6.42
C ASN A 58 -8.09 1.11 6.48
N LEU A 59 -8.61 0.63 5.35
CA LEU A 59 -9.85 -0.15 5.31
C LEU A 59 -9.67 -1.54 5.94
N LEU A 60 -8.56 -2.22 5.65
CA LEU A 60 -8.21 -3.50 6.26
C LEU A 60 -8.04 -3.40 7.78
N GLU A 61 -7.42 -2.33 8.27
CA GLU A 61 -7.25 -2.10 9.70
C GLU A 61 -8.58 -1.86 10.42
N LYS A 62 -9.54 -1.17 9.77
CA LYS A 62 -10.89 -1.00 10.31
C LYS A 62 -11.62 -2.34 10.41
N GLU A 63 -11.61 -3.13 9.34
CA GLU A 63 -12.22 -4.46 9.33
C GLU A 63 -11.60 -5.37 10.41
N LEU A 64 -10.26 -5.38 10.50
CA LEU A 64 -9.56 -6.14 11.54
C LEU A 64 -9.99 -5.69 12.94
N LYS A 65 -10.08 -4.38 13.18
CA LYS A 65 -10.53 -3.84 14.46
C LYS A 65 -11.96 -4.26 14.80
N GLU A 66 -12.89 -4.21 13.85
CA GLU A 66 -14.26 -4.68 14.03
C GLU A 66 -14.30 -6.17 14.44
N ILE A 67 -13.49 -7.02 13.78
CA ILE A 67 -13.35 -8.45 14.15
C ILE A 67 -12.79 -8.64 15.57
N TYR A 68 -11.95 -7.73 16.07
CA TYR A 68 -11.43 -7.77 17.43
C TYR A 68 -12.45 -7.28 18.46
N ASP A 69 -13.19 -6.21 18.16
CA ASP A 69 -14.17 -5.60 19.06
C ASP A 69 -15.46 -6.44 19.16
N GLU A 70 -15.75 -7.30 18.18
CA GLU A 70 -16.85 -8.28 18.20
C GLU A 70 -16.57 -9.56 19.03
N LYS A 71 -15.35 -9.72 19.59
CA LYS A 71 -14.95 -10.86 20.42
C LYS A 71 -14.93 -10.54 21.91
#